data_AF-A0A6N6PT04-F1
#
_entry.id   AF-A0A6N6PT04-F1
#
_cell.length_a   1.000
_cell.length_b   1.000
_cell.length_c   1.000
_cell.angle_alpha   90.00
_cell.angle_beta   90.00
_cell.angle_gamma   90.00
#
_symmetry.space_group_name_H-M   'P 1'
#
loop_
_entity.id
_entity.type
_entity.pdbx_description
1 polymer ?
#
loop_
_entity_poly.entity_id
_entity_poly.type
_entity_poly.pdbx_seq_one_letter_code
_entity_poly.pdbx_strand_id
1 'polypeptide(L)'
;MITRALRYATLAAICATVPLLCLHAEQTGPKRRLLAADDSTGRLAIVAPDGSLEWETKVSAIHDAWLLPNGNILLQQGWTRVVEMSPDKKTVWEYDAAKMNGNEG
;
A
#
# COMPACT_ATOMS: atom_id res chain seq x y z
N MET A 1 7.35 -7.03 64.16
CA MET A 1 7.79 -7.11 62.75
C MET A 1 6.60 -7.34 61.80
N ILE A 2 5.55 -6.49 61.80
CA ILE A 2 4.35 -6.68 60.95
C ILE A 2 3.82 -5.32 60.43
N THR A 3 4.69 -4.41 59.98
CA THR A 3 4.25 -3.05 59.59
C THR A 3 4.87 -2.50 58.30
N ARG A 4 5.64 -3.30 57.56
CA ARG A 4 6.21 -2.90 56.25
C ARG A 4 5.54 -3.53 55.03
N ALA A 5 4.78 -4.61 55.19
CA ALA A 5 4.15 -5.32 54.07
C ALA A 5 2.96 -4.58 53.45
N LEU A 6 2.31 -3.68 54.20
CA LEU A 6 1.07 -3.02 53.76
C LEU A 6 1.28 -1.73 52.96
N ARG A 7 2.50 -1.18 52.90
CA ARG A 7 2.81 0.06 52.16
C ARG A 7 3.21 -0.19 50.70
N TYR A 8 3.62 -1.40 50.35
CA TYR A 8 3.97 -1.75 48.96
C TYR A 8 2.75 -2.20 48.14
N ALA A 9 1.65 -2.57 48.80
CA ALA A 9 0.42 -2.98 48.12
C ALA A 9 -0.29 -1.80 47.41
N THR A 10 -0.13 -0.58 47.90
CA THR A 10 -0.75 0.62 47.31
C THR A 10 0.04 1.23 46.15
N LEU A 11 1.32 0.90 45.99
CA LEU A 11 2.17 1.36 44.87
C LEU A 11 2.13 0.43 43.65
N ALA A 12 1.77 -0.85 43.84
CA ALA A 12 1.64 -1.81 42.74
C ALA A 12 0.36 -1.64 41.90
N ALA A 13 -0.67 -1.00 42.44
CA ALA A 13 -1.97 -0.86 41.76
C ALA A 13 -2.02 0.27 40.70
N ILE A 14 -1.09 1.24 40.75
CA ILE A 14 -1.07 2.38 39.82
C ILE A 14 -0.31 2.03 38.52
N CYS A 15 0.57 1.02 38.53
CA CYS A 15 1.34 0.64 37.34
C CYS A 15 0.60 -0.35 36.42
N ALA A 16 -0.49 -0.97 36.88
CA ALA A 16 -1.24 -1.98 36.13
C ALA A 16 -2.49 -1.42 35.39
N THR A 17 -2.74 -0.10 35.46
CA THR A 17 -3.96 0.51 34.91
C THR A 17 -3.71 1.72 34.01
N VAL A 18 -2.47 1.94 33.54
CA VAL A 18 -2.29 2.74 32.33
C VAL A 18 -2.71 1.82 31.19
N PRO A 19 -3.91 1.97 30.58
CA PRO A 19 -4.15 1.24 29.36
C PRO A 19 -3.03 1.65 28.41
N LEU A 20 -2.51 0.68 27.67
CA LEU A 20 -1.87 0.90 26.39
C LEU A 20 -2.81 1.79 25.55
N LEU A 21 -2.78 3.10 25.76
CA LEU A 21 -3.19 4.06 24.77
C LEU A 21 -2.03 4.05 23.79
N CYS A 22 -2.00 3.02 22.94
CA CYS A 22 -1.31 3.11 21.67
C CYS A 22 -1.93 4.30 20.97
N LEU A 23 -1.30 5.46 21.12
CA LEU A 23 -1.60 6.64 20.36
C LEU A 23 -1.24 6.28 18.91
N HIS A 24 -2.21 5.73 18.19
CA HIS A 24 -2.09 5.57 16.76
C HIS A 24 -2.14 6.98 16.19
N ALA A 25 -1.21 7.29 15.30
CA ALA A 25 -1.35 8.49 14.49
C ALA A 25 -2.66 8.35 13.72
N GLU A 26 -3.67 9.14 14.09
CA GLU A 26 -4.93 9.19 13.38
C GLU A 26 -4.76 10.14 12.19
N GLN A 27 -5.15 9.71 11.00
CA GLN A 27 -5.16 10.59 9.84
C GLN A 27 -6.25 11.65 10.01
N THR A 28 -5.84 12.87 10.34
CA THR A 28 -6.74 14.02 10.53
C THR A 28 -7.07 14.75 9.23
N GLY A 29 -6.33 14.48 8.14
CA GLY A 29 -6.55 15.07 6.82
C GLY A 29 -7.67 14.37 6.03
N PRO A 30 -8.13 14.97 4.91
CA PRO A 30 -9.10 14.34 4.02
C PRO A 30 -8.57 12.99 3.52
N LYS A 31 -9.35 11.92 3.75
CA LYS A 31 -9.00 10.60 3.25
C LYS A 31 -9.00 10.58 1.72
N ARG A 32 -8.06 9.85 1.12
CA ARG A 32 -7.81 9.85 -0.34
C ARG A 32 -7.83 8.42 -0.85
N ARG A 33 -8.30 8.26 -2.08
CA ARG A 33 -8.09 7.05 -2.88
C ARG A 33 -6.70 7.13 -3.50
N LEU A 34 -5.91 6.06 -3.42
CA LEU A 34 -4.51 6.05 -3.86
C LEU A 34 -4.30 4.93 -4.88
N LEU A 35 -3.55 5.22 -5.94
CA LEU A 35 -2.91 4.19 -6.76
C LEU A 35 -1.49 3.99 -6.21
N ALA A 36 -1.20 2.79 -5.71
CA ALA A 36 0.07 2.50 -5.06
C ALA A 36 0.69 1.22 -5.64
N ALA A 37 1.98 1.30 -5.93
CA ALA A 37 2.78 0.19 -6.45
C ALA A 37 3.89 -0.15 -5.46
N ASP A 38 4.19 -1.44 -5.33
CA ASP A 38 5.29 -1.96 -4.54
C ASP A 38 5.87 -3.19 -5.23
N ASP A 39 7.12 -3.06 -5.68
CA ASP A 39 7.85 -4.13 -6.36
C ASP A 39 8.22 -5.28 -5.41
N SER A 40 8.44 -4.99 -4.12
CA SER A 40 8.81 -6.02 -3.13
C SER A 40 7.66 -7.00 -2.87
N THR A 41 6.41 -6.55 -3.01
CA THR A 41 5.21 -7.38 -2.92
C THR A 41 4.66 -7.78 -4.30
N GLY A 42 5.24 -7.23 -5.37
CA GLY A 42 4.81 -7.43 -6.75
C GLY A 42 3.37 -7.00 -6.99
N ARG A 43 2.95 -5.88 -6.38
CA ARG A 43 1.55 -5.43 -6.36
C ARG A 43 1.41 -3.99 -6.84
N LEU A 44 0.44 -3.77 -7.71
CA LEU A 44 -0.16 -2.47 -7.98
C LEU A 44 -1.62 -2.53 -7.52
N ALA A 45 -2.07 -1.58 -6.71
CA ALA A 45 -3.42 -1.59 -6.18
C ALA A 45 -4.02 -0.18 -6.10
N ILE A 46 -5.36 -0.14 -6.19
CA ILE A 46 -6.13 1.02 -5.79
C ILE A 46 -6.58 0.80 -4.35
N VAL A 47 -6.05 1.63 -3.46
CA VAL A 47 -6.35 1.64 -2.03
C VAL A 47 -7.46 2.66 -1.77
N ALA A 48 -8.58 2.18 -1.23
CA ALA A 48 -9.69 3.00 -0.79
C ALA A 48 -9.29 3.90 0.40
N PRO A 49 -10.07 4.95 0.69
CA PRO A 49 -9.78 5.85 1.81
C PRO A 49 -9.80 5.17 3.20
N ASP A 50 -10.42 3.99 3.32
CA ASP A 50 -10.45 3.16 4.54
C ASP A 50 -9.34 2.10 4.60
N GLY A 51 -8.47 2.04 3.59
CA GLY A 51 -7.37 1.09 3.48
C GLY A 51 -7.73 -0.23 2.78
N SER A 52 -8.99 -0.45 2.40
CA SER A 52 -9.38 -1.62 1.62
C SER A 52 -8.83 -1.55 0.19
N LEU A 53 -8.63 -2.71 -0.44
CA LEU A 53 -8.20 -2.78 -1.84
C LEU A 53 -9.43 -2.89 -2.74
N GLU A 54 -9.69 -1.87 -3.55
CA GLU A 54 -10.80 -1.89 -4.52
C GLU A 54 -10.42 -2.69 -5.78
N TRP A 55 -9.13 -2.68 -6.12
CA TRP A 55 -8.57 -3.34 -7.29
C TRP A 55 -7.09 -3.61 -7.08
N GLU A 56 -6.59 -4.72 -7.62
CA GLU A 56 -5.15 -5.02 -7.64
C GLU A 56 -4.74 -5.87 -8.84
N THR A 57 -3.48 -5.74 -9.24
CA THR A 57 -2.83 -6.64 -10.22
C THR A 57 -1.40 -6.95 -9.80
N LYS A 58 -0.86 -8.04 -10.35
CA LYS A 58 0.54 -8.41 -10.18
C LYS A 58 1.43 -7.60 -11.12
N VAL A 59 2.55 -7.14 -10.60
CA VAL A 59 3.56 -6.33 -11.31
C VAL A 59 4.96 -6.80 -10.92
N SER A 60 5.94 -6.40 -11.72
CA SER A 60 7.36 -6.59 -11.45
C SER A 60 8.17 -5.46 -12.05
N ALA A 61 9.30 -5.13 -11.44
CA ALA A 61 10.19 -4.02 -11.78
C ALA A 61 9.42 -2.70 -12.02
N ILE A 62 8.36 -2.44 -11.25
CA ILE A 62 7.47 -1.30 -11.48
C ILE A 62 8.09 -0.01 -10.94
N HIS A 63 8.14 1.02 -11.77
CA HIS A 63 8.53 2.36 -11.36
C HIS A 63 7.46 3.41 -11.59
N ASP A 64 6.47 3.13 -12.44
CA ASP A 64 5.41 4.07 -12.76
C ASP A 64 4.06 3.40 -13.05
N ALA A 65 2.98 4.08 -12.67
CA ALA A 65 1.60 3.73 -12.98
C ALA A 65 0.69 4.95 -12.95
N TRP A 66 -0.26 5.01 -13.88
CA TRP A 66 -1.20 6.12 -14.01
C TRP A 66 -2.62 5.61 -14.29
N LEU A 67 -3.57 5.97 -13.41
CA LEU A 67 -5.00 5.86 -13.69
C LEU A 67 -5.45 6.93 -14.70
N LEU A 68 -5.86 6.48 -15.88
CA LEU A 68 -6.31 7.33 -16.99
C LEU A 68 -7.78 7.78 -16.81
N PRO A 69 -8.22 8.87 -17.49
CA PRO A 69 -9.60 9.36 -17.38
C PRO A 69 -10.69 8.36 -17.81
N ASN A 70 -10.36 7.39 -18.68
CA ASN A 70 -11.27 6.33 -19.11
C ASN A 70 -11.41 5.18 -18.08
N GLY A 71 -10.66 5.24 -16.97
CA GLY A 71 -10.63 4.21 -15.93
C GLY A 71 -9.59 3.10 -16.17
N ASN A 72 -8.90 3.09 -17.30
CA ASN A 72 -7.78 2.19 -17.53
C ASN A 72 -6.56 2.64 -16.74
N ILE A 73 -5.59 1.74 -16.58
CA ILE A 73 -4.34 2.00 -15.90
C ILE A 73 -3.20 1.80 -16.89
N LEU A 74 -2.41 2.84 -17.13
CA LEU A 74 -1.13 2.74 -17.83
C LEU A 74 -0.06 2.37 -16.81
N LEU A 75 0.60 1.23 -16.97
CA LEU A 75 1.60 0.76 -16.01
C LEU A 75 2.79 0.10 -16.71
N GLN A 76 3.92 0.09 -16.02
CA GLN A 76 5.06 -0.73 -16.40
C GLN A 76 4.84 -2.20 -16.00
N GLN A 77 5.23 -3.14 -16.86
CA GLN A 77 5.33 -4.58 -16.56
C GLN A 77 6.71 -5.12 -16.91
N GLY A 78 7.52 -5.39 -15.88
CA GLY A 78 8.91 -5.80 -16.08
C GLY A 78 9.76 -4.64 -16.62
N TRP A 79 10.93 -4.95 -17.18
CA TRP A 79 11.91 -3.92 -17.56
C TRP A 79 11.62 -3.18 -18.87
N THR A 80 10.87 -3.80 -19.79
CA THR A 80 10.77 -3.31 -21.17
C THR A 80 9.37 -2.98 -21.62
N ARG A 81 8.34 -3.38 -20.86
CA ARG A 81 6.95 -3.28 -21.31
C ARG A 81 6.18 -2.22 -20.54
N VAL A 82 5.43 -1.43 -21.28
CA VAL A 82 4.39 -0.53 -20.77
C VAL A 82 3.05 -1.02 -21.33
N VAL A 83 2.06 -1.17 -20.47
CA VAL A 83 0.73 -1.69 -20.82
C VAL A 83 -0.34 -0.73 -20.37
N GLU A 84 -1.35 -0.51 -21.22
CA GLU A 84 -2.63 0.04 -20.79
C GLU A 84 -3.55 -1.13 -20.46
N MET A 85 -3.97 -1.21 -19.20
CA MET A 85 -4.80 -2.28 -18.66
C MET A 85 -6.18 -1.75 -18.30
N SER A 86 -7.23 -2.41 -18.78
CA SER A 86 -8.61 -2.12 -18.40
C SER A 86 -8.94 -2.59 -16.97
N PRO A 87 -10.03 -2.09 -16.35
CA PRO A 87 -10.45 -2.53 -15.02
C PRO A 87 -10.69 -4.04 -14.89
N ASP A 88 -11.10 -4.70 -15.97
CA ASP A 88 -11.25 -6.17 -16.06
C ASP A 88 -9.93 -6.90 -16.35
N LYS A 89 -8.79 -6.21 -16.19
CA LYS A 89 -7.42 -6.73 -16.28
C LYS A 89 -7.00 -7.22 -17.66
N LYS A 90 -7.59 -6.65 -18.72
CA LYS A 90 -7.16 -6.92 -20.10
C LYS A 90 -6.16 -5.86 -20.53
N THR A 91 -5.08 -6.29 -21.19
CA THR A 91 -4.21 -5.38 -21.92
C THR A 91 -4.96 -4.89 -23.15
N VAL A 92 -5.22 -3.59 -23.23
CA VAL A 92 -5.90 -2.95 -24.38
C VAL A 92 -4.92 -2.21 -25.30
N TRP A 93 -3.71 -1.93 -24.80
CA TRP A 93 -2.58 -1.42 -25.57
C TRP A 93 -1.26 -1.83 -24.89
N GLU A 94 -0.19 -1.99 -25.66
CA GLU A 94 1.13 -2.35 -25.15
C GLU A 94 2.24 -1.76 -26.02
N TYR A 95 3.36 -1.44 -25.36
CA TYR A 95 4.64 -1.15 -25.99
C TYR A 95 5.75 -1.99 -25.35
N ASP A 96 6.51 -2.72 -26.16
CA ASP A 96 7.68 -3.49 -25.72
C ASP A 96 8.96 -2.89 -26.30
N ALA A 97 9.73 -2.18 -25.45
CA ALA A 97 10.96 -1.51 -25.84
C ALA A 97 12.06 -2.46 -26.32
N ALA A 98 11.96 -3.77 -26.07
CA ALA A 98 12.91 -4.76 -26.58
C ALA A 98 12.66 -5.15 -28.05
N LYS A 99 11.45 -4.89 -28.56
CA LYS A 99 11.01 -5.37 -29.88
C LYS A 99 10.54 -4.27 -30.81
N MET A 100 10.08 -3.16 -30.26
CA MET A 100 9.48 -2.08 -31.04
C MET A 100 10.48 -0.96 -31.31
N ASN A 101 10.22 -0.18 -32.37
CA ASN A 101 10.99 1.00 -32.77
C ASN A 101 12.49 0.74 -33.05
N GLY A 102 12.85 -0.44 -33.57
CA GLY A 102 14.19 -0.71 -34.08
C GLY A 102 15.25 -1.03 -33.01
N ASN A 103 14.82 -1.46 -31.83
CA ASN A 103 15.70 -1.80 -30.71
C ASN A 103 16.23 -3.26 -30.74
N GLU A 104 16.13 -3.94 -31.88
CA GLU A 104 16.38 -5.38 -31.99
C GLU A 104 17.86 -5.79 -32.10
N GLY A 105 18.80 -4.83 -32.15
CA GLY A 105 20.24 -5.05 -31.97
C GLY A 105 20.89 -6.10 -32.87
#